data_AF-A0A7J2I4D6-F1
#
_entry.id   AF-A0A7J2I4D6-F1
#
_cell.length_a   1.000
_cell.length_b   1.000
_cell.length_c   1.000
_cell.angle_alpha   90.00
_cell.angle_beta   90.00
_cell.angle_gamma   90.00
#
_symmetry.space_group_name_H-M   'P 1'
#
loop_
_entity.id
_entity.type
_entity.pdbx_description
1 polymer ?
#
loop_
_entity_poly.entity_id
_entity_poly.type
_entity_poly.pdbx_seq_one_letter_code
_entity_poly.pdbx_strand_id
1 'polypeptide(L)' 'FRVAFKPTPSIRKPQKTVDLRTMREVEISVTGRHDPCIVPRAVPIVEAVTAIVLVDHAIAAGLIPRVLGREA' A
#
# COMPACT_ATOMS: atom_id res chain seq x y z
N PHE A 1 -11.94 -10.22 -4.91
CA PHE A 1 -10.79 -10.86 -4.24
C PHE A 1 -10.66 -10.29 -2.82
N ARG A 2 -9.86 -10.90 -1.94
CA ARG A 2 -9.67 -10.46 -0.55
C ARG A 2 -8.19 -10.13 -0.34
N VAL A 3 -7.90 -9.09 0.43
CA VAL A 3 -6.53 -8.63 0.70
C VAL A 3 -6.34 -8.48 2.21
N ALA A 4 -5.19 -8.94 2.72
CA ALA A 4 -4.80 -8.77 4.11
C ALA A 4 -3.81 -7.59 4.24
N PHE A 5 -4.09 -6.68 5.17
CA PHE A 5 -3.19 -5.57 5.50
C PHE A 5 -2.63 -5.77 6.91
N LYS A 6 -1.31 -5.66 7.05
CA LYS A 6 -0.70 -5.61 8.38
C LYS A 6 -1.13 -4.33 9.11
N PRO A 7 -1.20 -4.34 10.46
CA PRO A 7 -1.43 -3.13 11.24
C PRO A 7 -0.38 -2.04 10.97
N THR A 8 -0.76 -0.78 11.19
CA THR A 8 0.18 0.35 11.13
C THR A 8 1.28 0.15 12.17
N PRO A 9 2.58 0.10 11.78
CA PRO A 9 3.67 -0.17 12.72
C PRO A 9 3.97 1.04 13.62
N SER A 10 3.77 2.25 13.10
CA SER A 10 4.07 3.50 13.78
C SER A 10 2.81 4.03 14.46
N ILE A 11 2.63 3.65 15.72
CA ILE A 11 1.60 4.19 16.61
C ILE A 11 2.27 4.78 17.85
N ARG A 12 1.56 5.64 18.58
CA ARG A 12 2.07 6.34 19.78
C ARG A 12 2.40 5.43 20.98
N LYS A 13 2.29 4.11 20.84
CA LYS A 13 2.67 3.17 21.89
C LYS A 13 4.19 3.00 21.89
N PRO A 14 4.85 2.99 23.06
CA PRO A 14 6.26 2.60 23.15
C PRO A 14 6.48 1.20 22.58
N GLN A 15 7.56 1.01 21.84
CA GLN A 15 7.92 -0.23 21.17
C GLN A 15 9.39 -0.54 21.39
N LYS A 16 9.69 -1.81 21.67
CA LYS A 16 11.06 -2.29 21.79
C LYS A 16 11.69 -2.50 20.42
N THR A 17 12.93 -2.10 20.26
CA THR A 17 13.72 -2.29 19.05
C THR A 17 15.21 -2.33 19.39
N VAL A 18 16.06 -2.35 18.37
CA VAL A 18 17.53 -2.32 18.52
C VAL A 18 18.08 -1.06 17.89
N ASP A 19 18.95 -0.36 18.61
CA ASP A 19 19.78 0.71 18.05
C ASP A 19 20.87 0.08 17.19
N LEU A 20 20.84 0.36 15.87
CA LEU A 20 21.76 -0.27 14.91
C LEU A 20 23.21 0.23 15.00
N ARG A 21 23.50 1.31 15.74
CA ARG A 21 24.87 1.83 15.94
C ARG A 21 25.53 1.17 17.14
N THR A 22 24.77 0.99 18.22
CA THR A 22 25.26 0.47 19.49
C THR A 22 24.96 -1.02 19.69
N MET A 23 24.08 -1.59 18.87
CA MET A 23 23.58 -2.97 18.96
C MET A 23 22.93 -3.30 20.31
N ARG A 24 22.29 -2.31 20.94
CA ARG A 24 21.61 -2.45 22.24
C ARG A 24 20.09 -2.34 22.11
N GLU A 25 19.37 -3.00 23.01
CA GLU A 25 17.92 -2.87 23.13
C GLU A 25 17.58 -1.43 23.53
N VAL A 26 16.64 -0.82 22.82
CA VAL A 26 16.13 0.52 23.08
C VAL A 26 14.62 0.53 22.93
N GLU A 27 13.96 1.45 23.63
CA GLU A 27 12.53 1.72 23.43
C GLU A 27 12.37 2.95 22.54
N ILE A 28 11.48 2.85 21.55
CA ILE A 28 11.12 3.96 20.67
C ILE A 28 9.65 4.33 20.87
N SER A 29 9.36 5.62 20.78
CA SER A 29 7.99 6.13 20.71
C SER A 29 7.88 7.09 19.54
N VAL A 30 6.98 6.80 18.60
CA VAL A 30 6.80 7.61 17.40
C VAL A 30 5.80 8.73 17.70
N THR A 31 6.22 9.97 17.48
CA THR A 31 5.38 11.16 17.62
C THR A 31 4.70 11.52 16.29
N GLY A 32 3.67 12.36 16.35
CA GLY A 32 2.90 12.81 15.18
C GLY A 32 1.54 12.11 15.02
N ARG A 33 0.80 12.54 13.99
CA ARG A 33 -0.53 12.03 13.66
C ARG A 33 -0.39 10.85 12.69
N HIS A 34 -0.60 9.65 13.20
CA HIS A 34 -0.62 8.41 12.41
C HIS A 34 -1.99 7.74 12.53
N ASP A 35 -2.47 7.15 11.44
CA ASP A 35 -3.72 6.39 11.48
C ASP A 35 -3.46 5.04 12.16
N PRO A 36 -4.15 4.73 13.28
CA PRO A 36 -4.03 3.41 13.92
C PRO A 36 -4.61 2.28 13.06
N CYS A 37 -5.47 2.61 12.11
CA CYS A 37 -6.04 1.68 11.13
C CYS A 37 -6.07 2.34 9.75
N ILE A 38 -5.29 1.80 8.81
CA ILE A 38 -5.24 2.29 7.42
C ILE A 38 -6.25 1.62 6.49
N VAL A 39 -6.93 0.55 6.94
CA VAL A 39 -7.78 -0.30 6.10
C VAL A 39 -8.87 0.50 5.35
N PRO A 40 -9.57 1.46 5.96
CA PRO A 40 -10.57 2.25 5.22
C PRO A 40 -9.98 3.03 4.04
N ARG A 41 -8.72 3.48 4.14
CA ARG A 41 -8.02 4.16 3.03
C ARG A 41 -7.44 3.19 2.00
N ALA A 42 -7.20 1.93 2.39
CA ALA A 42 -6.60 0.93 1.53
C ALA A 42 -7.56 0.42 0.44
N VAL A 43 -8.87 0.41 0.70
CA VAL A 43 -9.89 -0.07 -0.25
C VAL A 43 -9.80 0.62 -1.62
N PRO A 44 -9.91 1.97 -1.73
CA PRO A 44 -9.84 2.63 -3.04
C PRO A 44 -8.48 2.44 -3.74
N ILE A 45 -7.39 2.27 -2.99
CA ILE A 45 -6.06 1.99 -3.54
C ILE A 45 -6.04 0.61 -4.21
N VAL A 46 -6.56 -0.40 -3.51
CA VAL A 46 -6.63 -1.77 -4.03
C VAL A 46 -7.49 -1.86 -5.28
N GLU A 47 -8.62 -1.17 -5.30
CA GLU A 47 -9.50 -1.09 -6.47
C GLU A 47 -8.79 -0.44 -7.66
N ALA A 48 -8.14 0.70 -7.44
CA ALA A 48 -7.40 1.41 -8.48
C ALA A 48 -6.26 0.56 -9.06
N VAL A 49 -5.44 -0.07 -8.22
CA VAL A 49 -4.35 -0.95 -8.67
C VAL A 49 -4.89 -2.13 -9.46
N THR A 50 -6.01 -2.71 -9.01
CA THR A 50 -6.64 -3.82 -9.73
C THR A 50 -7.15 -3.37 -11.10
N ALA A 51 -7.80 -2.21 -11.18
CA ALA A 51 -8.26 -1.67 -12.45
C ALA A 51 -7.10 -1.42 -13.43
N ILE A 52 -5.98 -0.88 -12.94
CA ILE A 52 -4.76 -0.68 -13.76
C ILE A 52 -4.27 -2.00 -14.34
N VAL A 53 -4.14 -3.05 -13.50
CA VAL A 53 -3.68 -4.38 -13.95
C VAL A 53 -4.65 -5.01 -14.94
N LEU A 54 -5.96 -4.89 -14.72
CA LEU A 54 -6.96 -5.40 -15.65
C LEU A 54 -6.93 -4.68 -17.00
N VAL A 55 -6.74 -3.35 -17.02
CA VAL A 55 -6.60 -2.57 -18.24
C VAL A 55 -5.34 -2.97 -19.01
N ASP A 56 -4.21 -3.16 -18.32
CA ASP A 56 -2.97 -3.62 -18.95
C ASP A 56 -3.17 -4.98 -19.63
N HIS A 57 -3.79 -5.94 -18.93
CA HIS A 57 -4.12 -7.23 -19.52
C HIS A 57 -5.11 -7.13 -20.69
N ALA A 58 -6.09 -6.23 -20.62
CA ALA A 58 -7.04 -6.02 -21.70
C ALA A 58 -6.36 -5.41 -22.94
N ILE A 59 -5.38 -4.51 -22.76
CA ILE A 59 -4.56 -3.97 -23.86
C ILE A 59 -3.69 -5.09 -24.46
N ALA A 60 -3.05 -5.91 -23.62
CA ALA A 60 -2.21 -7.02 -24.07
C ALA A 60 -3.01 -8.07 -24.85
N ALA A 61 -4.25 -8.34 -24.43
CA ALA A 61 -5.18 -9.25 -25.10
C ALA A 61 -5.86 -8.64 -26.34
N GLY A 62 -5.62 -7.36 -26.66
CA GLY A 62 -6.26 -6.67 -27.79
C GLY A 62 -7.73 -6.32 -27.59
N LEU A 63 -8.24 -6.43 -26.36
CA LEU A 63 -9.61 -6.03 -25.98
C LEU A 63 -9.73 -4.50 -25.87
N ILE A 64 -8.64 -3.81 -25.55
CA ILE A 64 -8.53 -2.35 -25.55
C ILE A 64 -7.42 -1.96 -26.55
N PRO A 65 -7.67 -0.98 -27.44
CA PRO A 65 -6.65 -0.54 -28.39
C PRO A 65 -5.50 0.16 -27.67
N ARG A 66 -4.28 -0.05 -28.16
CA ARG A 66 -3.06 0.59 -27.62
C ARG A 66 -3.07 2.11 -27.74
N VAL A 67 -3.82 2.63 -28.72
CA VAL A 67 -3.98 4.07 -28.97
C VAL A 67 -5.47 4.34 -29.03
N LEU A 68 -5.97 5.10 -28.05
CA LEU A 68 -7.34 5.57 -28.04
C LEU A 68 -7.54 6.62 -29.14
N GLY A 69 -8.68 6.58 -29.84
CA GLY A 69 -9.05 7.61 -30.82
C GLY A 69 -8.40 7.47 -32.20
N ARG A 70 -7.61 6.43 -32.47
CA ARG A 70 -7.41 5.98 -33.84
C ARG A 70 -8.59 5.11 -34.24
N GLU A 71 -9.38 5.57 -35.22
CA GLU A 71 -10.27 4.67 -35.94
C GLU A 71 -9.42 3.55 -36.57
N ALA A 72 -9.95 2.32 -36.52
CA ALA A 72 -9.31 1.15 -37.09
C ALA A 72 -9.19 1.26 -38.62
#